data_AF-A0AAU9Q0N2-F1
#
_entry.id   AF-A0AAU9Q0N2-F1
#
_cell.length_a   1.000
_cell.length_b   1.000
_cell.length_c   1.000
_cell.angle_alpha   90.00
_cell.angle_beta   90.00
_cell.angle_gamma   90.00
#
_symmetry.space_group_name_H-M   'P 1'
#
loop_
_entity.id
_entity.type
_entity.pdbx_description
1 polymer ?
#
loop_
_entity_poly.entity_id
_entity_poly.type
_entity_poly.pdbx_seq_one_letter_code
_entity_poly.pdbx_strand_id
1 'polypeptide(L)'
;MLLRTLSAFLLALSGSFASMADDFDSILTILTKEEYKHCIAYPEHSRSLNDCAEYIYGINNSLNDIWWDSSFDKNTLMFFDYLWENSEGVAMLENPLIKLNLAFLLGQTSWSGMQCKHCESLRSYTVSYILNDDIEIVASSLIALGVVGRPDDVVLLRPIILREMGGVAEKAVRTATKLLNDEKLVNEFLAELYPEIGRDSLRRYIERYMKD
;
A
#
# COMPACT_ATOMS: atom_id res chain seq x y z
N MET A 1 14.11 -14.47 -19.86
CA MET A 1 15.40 -13.96 -19.36
C MET A 1 15.39 -13.78 -17.84
N LEU A 2 14.28 -13.30 -17.24
CA LEU A 2 14.10 -13.18 -15.78
C LEU A 2 14.41 -14.46 -14.98
N LEU A 3 13.93 -15.64 -15.40
CA LEU A 3 14.18 -16.90 -14.67
C LEU A 3 15.69 -17.19 -14.48
N ARG A 4 16.52 -16.84 -15.47
CA ARG A 4 17.96 -17.12 -15.44
C ARG A 4 18.72 -16.12 -14.56
N THR A 5 18.26 -14.89 -14.45
CA THR A 5 18.83 -13.88 -13.55
C THR A 5 18.36 -14.09 -12.11
N LEU A 6 17.13 -14.57 -11.89
CA LEU A 6 16.64 -14.96 -10.56
C LEU A 6 17.40 -16.15 -9.98
N SER A 7 17.60 -17.22 -10.77
CA SER A 7 18.37 -18.38 -10.28
C SER A 7 19.81 -18.02 -9.91
N ALA A 8 20.43 -17.05 -10.60
CA ALA A 8 21.78 -16.59 -10.28
C ALA A 8 21.84 -15.75 -8.99
N PHE A 9 20.79 -14.96 -8.69
CA PHE A 9 20.68 -14.21 -7.44
C PHE A 9 20.42 -15.14 -6.24
N LEU A 10 19.59 -16.17 -6.43
CA LEU A 10 19.31 -17.22 -5.44
C LEU A 10 20.55 -18.11 -5.14
N LEU A 11 21.41 -18.34 -6.13
CA LEU A 11 22.63 -19.17 -5.97
C LEU A 11 23.76 -18.47 -5.19
N ALA A 12 23.72 -17.14 -5.04
CA ALA A 12 24.80 -16.38 -4.39
C ALA A 12 24.66 -16.23 -2.86
N LEU A 13 23.58 -16.74 -2.26
CA LEU A 13 23.24 -16.53 -0.85
C LEU A 13 23.14 -17.88 -0.10
N SER A 14 24.26 -18.36 0.44
CA SER A 14 24.36 -19.67 1.09
C SER A 14 23.98 -19.65 2.58
N GLY A 15 23.15 -20.61 3.00
CA GLY A 15 23.11 -21.14 4.37
C GLY A 15 21.73 -21.14 5.04
N SER A 16 21.01 -20.02 4.98
CA SER A 16 19.69 -19.82 5.60
C SER A 16 18.53 -19.77 4.59
N PHE A 17 18.80 -20.06 3.32
CA PHE A 17 17.88 -19.85 2.20
C PHE A 17 16.93 -21.00 1.86
N ALA A 18 17.03 -22.18 2.48
CA ALA A 18 16.23 -23.33 2.03
C ALA A 18 14.72 -23.15 2.24
N SER A 19 14.26 -22.63 3.40
CA SER A 19 12.83 -22.36 3.60
C SER A 19 12.39 -21.06 2.91
N MET A 20 13.30 -20.10 2.78
CA MET A 20 13.00 -18.80 2.17
C MET A 20 12.92 -18.88 0.63
N ALA A 21 13.74 -19.71 -0.01
CA ALA A 21 13.62 -20.00 -1.43
C ALA A 21 12.23 -20.56 -1.75
N ASP A 22 11.64 -21.37 -0.87
CA ASP A 22 10.28 -21.89 -1.02
C ASP A 22 9.21 -20.79 -0.87
N ASP A 23 9.35 -19.85 0.08
CA ASP A 23 8.42 -18.71 0.24
C ASP A 23 8.52 -17.70 -0.92
N PHE A 24 9.74 -17.41 -1.36
CA PHE A 24 10.01 -16.58 -2.53
C PHE A 24 9.51 -17.24 -3.81
N ASP A 25 9.79 -18.54 -4.03
CA ASP A 25 9.26 -19.29 -5.17
C ASP A 25 7.74 -19.42 -5.07
N SER A 26 7.15 -19.51 -3.88
CA SER A 26 5.70 -19.55 -3.70
C SER A 26 5.05 -18.24 -4.16
N ILE A 27 5.56 -17.08 -3.72
CA ILE A 27 5.05 -15.79 -4.19
C ILE A 27 5.37 -15.58 -5.67
N LEU A 28 6.56 -15.91 -6.16
CA LEU A 28 6.89 -15.80 -7.58
C LEU A 28 6.03 -16.74 -8.43
N THR A 29 5.71 -17.93 -7.93
CA THR A 29 4.79 -18.88 -8.58
C THR A 29 3.39 -18.29 -8.62
N ILE A 30 2.90 -17.70 -7.53
CA ILE A 30 1.61 -16.99 -7.50
C ILE A 30 1.62 -15.81 -8.49
N LEU A 31 2.68 -15.00 -8.49
CA LEU A 31 2.85 -13.82 -9.36
C LEU A 31 3.01 -14.17 -10.84
N THR A 32 3.40 -15.41 -11.17
CA THR A 32 3.66 -15.83 -12.57
C THR A 32 2.60 -16.77 -13.15
N LYS A 33 1.59 -17.19 -12.38
CA LYS A 33 0.46 -17.99 -12.89
C LYS A 33 -0.25 -17.24 -14.04
N GLU A 34 -0.43 -17.93 -15.17
CA GLU A 34 -1.01 -17.38 -16.41
C GLU A 34 -2.44 -16.85 -16.23
N GLU A 35 -3.21 -17.44 -15.31
CA GLU A 35 -4.58 -17.04 -14.96
C GLU A 35 -4.66 -15.56 -14.51
N TYR A 36 -3.59 -15.06 -13.89
CA TYR A 36 -3.50 -13.70 -13.35
C TYR A 36 -3.17 -12.67 -14.42
N LYS A 37 -2.31 -13.04 -15.39
CA LYS A 37 -2.00 -12.17 -16.55
C LYS A 37 -3.27 -11.85 -17.35
N HIS A 38 -4.20 -12.79 -17.39
CA HIS A 38 -5.46 -12.64 -18.12
C HIS A 38 -6.42 -11.64 -17.45
N CYS A 39 -6.43 -11.55 -16.12
CA CYS A 39 -7.20 -10.55 -15.36
C CYS A 39 -6.70 -9.11 -15.56
N ILE A 40 -5.38 -8.94 -15.68
CA ILE A 40 -4.75 -7.63 -15.85
C ILE A 40 -4.86 -7.14 -17.30
N ALA A 41 -4.68 -8.03 -18.27
CA ALA A 41 -4.74 -7.70 -19.69
C ALA A 41 -6.18 -7.55 -20.22
N TYR A 42 -7.15 -8.24 -19.62
CA TYR A 42 -8.54 -8.28 -20.11
C TYR A 42 -9.56 -8.26 -18.96
N PRO A 43 -9.66 -7.14 -18.20
CA PRO A 43 -10.55 -7.04 -17.04
C PRO A 43 -12.03 -7.28 -17.36
N GLU A 44 -12.46 -7.03 -18.61
CA GLU A 44 -13.84 -7.22 -19.06
C GLU A 44 -14.17 -8.65 -19.56
N HIS A 45 -13.15 -9.50 -19.75
CA HIS A 45 -13.30 -10.83 -20.35
C HIS A 45 -12.94 -11.99 -19.41
N SER A 46 -12.61 -11.69 -18.14
CA SER A 46 -12.50 -12.73 -17.12
C SER A 46 -13.88 -13.33 -16.89
N ARG A 47 -13.97 -14.65 -16.76
CA ARG A 47 -15.25 -15.37 -16.65
C ARG A 47 -16.02 -15.04 -15.37
N SER A 48 -15.47 -14.23 -14.47
CA SER A 48 -16.17 -13.53 -13.40
C SER A 48 -15.28 -12.37 -12.91
N LEU A 49 -15.84 -11.16 -12.77
CA LEU A 49 -15.16 -10.01 -12.13
C LEU A 49 -14.72 -10.32 -10.68
N ASN A 50 -15.41 -11.26 -10.01
CA ASN A 50 -15.07 -11.68 -8.65
C ASN A 50 -13.75 -12.45 -8.58
N ASP A 51 -13.41 -13.21 -9.63
CA ASP A 51 -12.19 -14.04 -9.65
C ASP A 51 -10.94 -13.13 -9.65
N CYS A 52 -10.99 -12.02 -10.39
CA CYS A 52 -9.87 -11.06 -10.45
C CYS A 52 -9.68 -10.30 -9.13
N ALA A 53 -10.76 -9.96 -8.43
CA ALA A 53 -10.68 -9.36 -7.10
C ALA A 53 -10.06 -10.34 -6.09
N GLU A 54 -10.54 -11.60 -6.06
CA GLU A 54 -9.97 -12.66 -5.21
C GLU A 54 -8.48 -12.83 -5.42
N TYR A 55 -8.02 -12.74 -6.67
CA TYR A 55 -6.60 -12.81 -6.99
C TYR A 55 -5.78 -11.62 -6.45
N ILE A 56 -6.25 -10.39 -6.65
CA ILE A 56 -5.56 -9.19 -6.12
C ILE A 56 -5.49 -9.25 -4.59
N TYR A 57 -6.62 -9.57 -3.94
CA TYR A 57 -6.67 -9.69 -2.49
C TYR A 57 -5.83 -10.86 -1.97
N GLY A 58 -5.80 -11.99 -2.68
CA GLY A 58 -4.94 -13.14 -2.37
C GLY A 58 -3.45 -12.76 -2.35
N ILE A 59 -2.98 -12.03 -3.36
CA ILE A 59 -1.58 -11.55 -3.39
C ILE A 59 -1.31 -10.58 -2.25
N ASN A 60 -2.20 -9.62 -2.01
CA ASN A 60 -2.04 -8.69 -0.91
C ASN A 60 -1.99 -9.40 0.44
N ASN A 61 -2.82 -10.42 0.66
CA ASN A 61 -2.78 -11.23 1.87
C ASN A 61 -1.44 -11.95 2.01
N SER A 62 -0.95 -12.63 0.96
CA SER A 62 0.37 -13.29 1.00
C SER A 62 1.52 -12.32 1.28
N LEU A 63 1.51 -11.13 0.67
CA LEU A 63 2.51 -10.09 0.97
C LEU A 63 2.44 -9.64 2.43
N ASN A 64 1.23 -9.47 2.98
CA ASN A 64 1.06 -9.12 4.39
C ASN A 64 1.52 -10.26 5.32
N ASP A 65 1.18 -11.51 5.01
CA ASP A 65 1.55 -12.67 5.83
C ASP A 65 3.07 -12.81 5.95
N ILE A 66 3.80 -12.64 4.84
CA ILE A 66 5.28 -12.64 4.87
C ILE A 66 5.82 -11.44 5.66
N TRP A 67 5.23 -10.25 5.49
CA TRP A 67 5.68 -9.05 6.20
C TRP A 67 5.53 -9.17 7.72
N TRP A 68 4.44 -9.79 8.18
CA TRP A 68 4.11 -9.92 9.60
C TRP A 68 4.61 -11.22 10.23
N ASP A 69 5.33 -12.06 9.49
CA ASP A 69 5.92 -13.27 10.05
C ASP A 69 6.91 -12.90 11.17
N SER A 70 6.83 -13.64 12.27
CA SER A 70 7.71 -13.59 13.42
C SER A 70 9.20 -13.76 13.10
N SER A 71 9.54 -14.31 11.93
CA SER A 71 10.91 -14.42 11.42
C SER A 71 11.38 -13.25 10.55
N PHE A 72 10.66 -12.12 10.51
CA PHE A 72 11.02 -10.96 9.70
C PHE A 72 12.50 -10.58 9.87
N ASP A 73 13.26 -10.73 8.78
CA ASP A 73 14.70 -10.57 8.77
C ASP A 73 15.17 -9.67 7.61
N LYS A 74 16.48 -9.48 7.52
CA LYS A 74 17.10 -8.68 6.45
C LYS A 74 16.78 -9.22 5.05
N ASN A 75 16.62 -10.53 4.89
CA ASN A 75 16.36 -11.14 3.59
C ASN A 75 14.92 -10.89 3.14
N THR A 76 13.98 -10.91 4.09
CA THR A 76 12.59 -10.49 3.87
C THR A 76 12.56 -9.05 3.35
N LEU A 77 13.27 -8.12 3.99
CA LEU A 77 13.34 -6.75 3.48
C LEU A 77 13.94 -6.66 2.05
N MET A 78 15.01 -7.41 1.77
CA MET A 78 15.60 -7.47 0.43
C MET A 78 14.61 -7.97 -0.63
N PHE A 79 13.69 -8.86 -0.27
CA PHE A 79 12.62 -9.32 -1.16
C PHE A 79 11.69 -8.18 -1.58
N PHE A 80 11.16 -7.44 -0.61
CA PHE A 80 10.21 -6.36 -0.87
C PHE A 80 10.88 -5.23 -1.67
N ASP A 81 12.13 -4.91 -1.35
CA ASP A 81 12.94 -3.98 -2.15
C ASP A 81 13.07 -4.46 -3.61
N TYR A 82 13.37 -5.75 -3.81
CA TYR A 82 13.45 -6.33 -5.14
C TYR A 82 12.12 -6.24 -5.91
N LEU A 83 10.99 -6.57 -5.27
CA LEU A 83 9.66 -6.47 -5.87
C LEU A 83 9.33 -5.02 -6.26
N TRP A 84 9.72 -4.04 -5.44
CA TRP A 84 9.52 -2.63 -5.75
C TRP A 84 10.34 -2.20 -6.98
N GLU A 85 11.64 -2.45 -6.97
CA GLU A 85 12.58 -2.05 -8.03
C GLU A 85 12.32 -2.74 -9.36
N ASN A 86 11.77 -3.96 -9.34
CA ASN A 86 11.56 -4.79 -10.53
C ASN A 86 10.07 -4.99 -10.83
N SER A 87 9.21 -4.09 -10.35
CA SER A 87 7.77 -4.12 -10.63
C SER A 87 7.43 -3.83 -12.10
N GLU A 88 8.28 -3.09 -12.80
CA GLU A 88 8.08 -2.76 -14.22
C GLU A 88 8.26 -3.98 -15.13
N GLY A 89 7.30 -4.22 -16.01
CA GLY A 89 7.27 -5.39 -16.89
C GLY A 89 6.72 -6.65 -16.24
N VAL A 90 6.33 -6.58 -14.96
CA VAL A 90 5.53 -7.61 -14.29
C VAL A 90 4.14 -7.04 -14.09
N ALA A 91 3.24 -7.29 -15.06
CA ALA A 91 1.89 -6.71 -15.11
C ALA A 91 1.13 -6.76 -13.76
N MET A 92 1.35 -7.79 -12.93
CA MET A 92 0.71 -7.92 -11.62
C MET A 92 1.24 -6.92 -10.59
N LEU A 93 2.55 -6.69 -10.57
CA LEU A 93 3.17 -5.68 -9.71
C LEU A 93 2.90 -4.26 -10.23
N GLU A 94 2.42 -4.10 -11.46
CA GLU A 94 1.92 -2.84 -11.99
C GLU A 94 0.49 -2.53 -11.53
N ASN A 95 -0.24 -3.52 -10.98
CA ASN A 95 -1.57 -3.27 -10.43
C ASN A 95 -1.50 -2.26 -9.26
N PRO A 96 -2.28 -1.17 -9.29
CA PRO A 96 -2.19 -0.13 -8.26
C PRO A 96 -2.48 -0.64 -6.85
N LEU A 97 -3.44 -1.53 -6.65
CA LEU A 97 -3.79 -2.04 -5.33
C LEU A 97 -2.65 -2.86 -4.71
N ILE A 98 -1.91 -3.61 -5.53
CA ILE A 98 -0.76 -4.40 -5.08
C ILE A 98 0.43 -3.50 -4.80
N LYS A 99 0.74 -2.57 -5.72
CA LYS A 99 1.89 -1.67 -5.59
C LYS A 99 1.71 -0.65 -4.46
N LEU A 100 0.47 -0.22 -4.17
CA LEU A 100 0.15 0.59 -3.00
C LEU A 100 0.30 -0.20 -1.70
N ASN A 101 -0.06 -1.49 -1.68
CA ASN A 101 0.22 -2.35 -0.54
C ASN A 101 1.73 -2.53 -0.32
N LEU A 102 2.51 -2.76 -1.38
CA LEU A 102 3.98 -2.78 -1.30
C LEU A 102 4.55 -1.46 -0.73
N ALA A 103 4.02 -0.31 -1.19
CA ALA A 103 4.43 0.98 -0.65
C ALA A 103 4.09 1.16 0.83
N PHE A 104 2.91 0.70 1.25
CA PHE A 104 2.51 0.66 2.65
C PHE A 104 3.48 -0.18 3.48
N LEU A 105 3.79 -1.41 3.06
CA LEU A 105 4.67 -2.34 3.77
C LEU A 105 6.10 -1.77 3.87
N LEU A 106 6.73 -1.46 2.73
CA LEU A 106 8.07 -0.88 2.69
C LEU A 106 8.20 0.43 3.46
N GLY A 107 7.13 1.25 3.49
CA GLY A 107 7.10 2.48 4.27
C GLY A 107 7.27 2.25 5.78
N GLN A 108 6.77 1.13 6.31
CA GLN A 108 6.82 0.83 7.74
C GLN A 108 8.25 0.58 8.23
N THR A 109 9.20 0.30 7.34
CA THR A 109 10.62 0.15 7.71
C THR A 109 11.15 1.37 8.46
N SER A 110 10.65 2.55 8.13
CA SER A 110 10.97 3.80 8.82
C SER A 110 10.60 3.80 10.31
N TRP A 111 9.54 3.06 10.69
CA TRP A 111 9.09 2.95 12.08
C TRP A 111 10.00 2.06 12.92
N SER A 112 10.69 1.12 12.29
CA SER A 112 11.66 0.22 12.94
C SER A 112 13.06 0.84 13.07
N GLY A 113 13.21 2.13 12.77
CA GLY A 113 14.51 2.83 12.78
C GLY A 113 15.43 2.41 11.63
N MET A 114 14.93 1.65 10.65
CA MET A 114 15.66 1.32 9.43
C MET A 114 15.58 2.50 8.45
N GLN A 115 16.66 2.77 7.73
CA GLN A 115 16.61 3.75 6.66
C GLN A 115 15.70 3.23 5.54
N CYS A 116 14.64 3.97 5.26
CA CYS A 116 13.76 3.66 4.15
C CYS A 116 14.46 4.05 2.84
N LYS A 117 14.85 3.03 2.06
CA LYS A 117 15.64 3.15 0.84
C LYS A 117 14.89 3.88 -0.29
N HIS A 118 13.56 3.73 -0.31
CA HIS A 118 12.70 4.14 -1.43
C HIS A 118 11.72 5.26 -1.08
N CYS A 119 11.87 5.98 0.04
CA CYS A 119 10.80 6.81 0.59
C CYS A 119 10.18 7.79 -0.41
N GLU A 120 11.00 8.48 -1.21
CA GLU A 120 10.48 9.46 -2.17
C GLU A 120 9.70 8.79 -3.31
N SER A 121 10.15 7.63 -3.80
CA SER A 121 9.44 6.92 -4.87
C SER A 121 8.17 6.26 -4.34
N LEU A 122 8.19 5.69 -3.13
CA LEU A 122 6.99 5.18 -2.46
C LEU A 122 5.94 6.29 -2.28
N ARG A 123 6.38 7.45 -1.77
CA ARG A 123 5.52 8.63 -1.59
C ARG A 123 4.97 9.15 -2.90
N SER A 124 5.82 9.38 -3.90
CA SER A 124 5.43 9.92 -5.20
C SER A 124 4.40 9.02 -5.89
N TYR A 125 4.62 7.70 -5.85
CA TYR A 125 3.67 6.73 -6.37
C TYR A 125 2.36 6.76 -5.60
N THR A 126 2.41 6.86 -4.28
CA THR A 126 1.19 6.91 -3.46
C THR A 126 0.35 8.16 -3.76
N VAL A 127 1.00 9.32 -3.83
CA VAL A 127 0.36 10.63 -4.10
C VAL A 127 -0.32 10.64 -5.47
N SER A 128 0.25 9.99 -6.49
CA SER A 128 -0.35 10.00 -7.84
C SER A 128 -1.72 9.30 -7.91
N TYR A 129 -2.07 8.47 -6.92
CA TYR A 129 -3.35 7.73 -6.87
C TYR A 129 -4.38 8.33 -5.91
N ILE A 130 -4.09 9.43 -5.21
CA ILE A 130 -4.98 9.96 -4.17
C ILE A 130 -6.28 10.56 -4.72
N LEU A 131 -6.29 10.92 -5.99
CA LEU A 131 -7.45 11.44 -6.73
C LEU A 131 -7.93 10.48 -7.84
N ASN A 132 -7.67 9.18 -7.69
CA ASN A 132 -8.14 8.18 -8.66
C ASN A 132 -9.68 8.07 -8.68
N ASP A 133 -10.24 7.67 -9.82
CA ASP A 133 -11.69 7.46 -9.95
C ASP A 133 -12.17 6.20 -9.22
N ASP A 134 -11.29 5.21 -9.03
CA ASP A 134 -11.54 4.00 -8.28
C ASP A 134 -11.36 4.23 -6.76
N ILE A 135 -12.44 4.03 -6.01
CA ILE A 135 -12.49 4.27 -4.57
C ILE A 135 -11.60 3.32 -3.77
N GLU A 136 -11.36 2.10 -4.25
CA GLU A 136 -10.50 1.12 -3.58
C GLU A 136 -9.03 1.51 -3.75
N ILE A 137 -8.67 2.03 -4.92
CA ILE A 137 -7.35 2.59 -5.19
C ILE A 137 -7.11 3.82 -4.31
N VAL A 138 -8.08 4.75 -4.23
CA VAL A 138 -7.98 5.92 -3.34
C VAL A 138 -7.83 5.47 -1.88
N ALA A 139 -8.66 4.52 -1.42
CA ALA A 139 -8.59 4.01 -0.05
C ALA A 139 -7.23 3.36 0.26
N SER A 140 -6.66 2.62 -0.69
CA SER A 140 -5.33 2.00 -0.55
C SER A 140 -4.21 3.04 -0.56
N SER A 141 -4.33 4.08 -1.41
CA SER A 141 -3.39 5.21 -1.46
C SER A 141 -3.39 5.98 -0.14
N LEU A 142 -4.55 6.26 0.45
CA LEU A 142 -4.65 6.91 1.76
C LEU A 142 -3.95 6.11 2.87
N ILE A 143 -4.08 4.77 2.86
CA ILE A 143 -3.43 3.90 3.84
C ILE A 143 -1.91 3.97 3.70
N ALA A 144 -1.41 3.82 2.46
CA ALA A 144 0.02 3.91 2.18
C ALA A 144 0.57 5.30 2.54
N LEU A 145 -0.16 6.37 2.22
CA LEU A 145 0.28 7.75 2.46
C LEU A 145 0.46 8.01 3.95
N GLY A 146 -0.40 7.43 4.79
CA GLY A 146 -0.26 7.55 6.24
C GLY A 146 1.02 6.91 6.80
N VAL A 147 1.81 6.23 5.98
CA VAL A 147 3.11 5.64 6.34
C VAL A 147 4.25 6.36 5.62
N VAL A 148 4.13 6.59 4.31
CA VAL A 148 5.22 7.13 3.48
C VAL A 148 5.17 8.65 3.28
N GLY A 149 4.06 9.27 3.66
CA GLY A 149 3.83 10.70 3.46
C GLY A 149 4.55 11.59 4.46
N ARG A 150 4.50 12.88 4.17
CA ARG A 150 5.06 13.97 4.98
C ARG A 150 3.92 14.80 5.59
N PRO A 151 4.18 15.58 6.65
CA PRO A 151 3.19 16.49 7.21
C PRO A 151 2.52 17.39 6.15
N ASP A 152 3.29 17.91 5.19
CA ASP A 152 2.79 18.79 4.12
C ASP A 152 1.80 18.09 3.16
N ASP A 153 1.78 16.75 3.09
CA ASP A 153 0.83 16.01 2.25
C ASP A 153 -0.60 16.07 2.79
N VAL A 154 -0.81 16.54 4.03
CA VAL A 154 -2.13 16.69 4.64
C VAL A 154 -3.07 17.57 3.80
N VAL A 155 -2.51 18.52 3.05
CA VAL A 155 -3.29 19.43 2.19
C VAL A 155 -4.05 18.68 1.10
N LEU A 156 -3.53 17.51 0.66
CA LEU A 156 -4.15 16.66 -0.35
C LEU A 156 -5.42 15.96 0.16
N LEU A 157 -5.58 15.87 1.49
CA LEU A 157 -6.66 15.12 2.12
C LEU A 157 -7.94 15.93 2.25
N ARG A 158 -7.84 17.27 2.29
CA ARG A 158 -8.99 18.18 2.37
C ARG A 158 -10.09 17.87 1.35
N PRO A 159 -9.82 17.86 0.02
CA PRO A 159 -10.87 17.61 -0.96
C PRO A 159 -11.51 16.22 -0.81
N ILE A 160 -10.79 15.23 -0.28
CA ILE A 160 -11.31 13.87 -0.09
C ILE A 160 -12.24 13.81 1.12
N ILE A 161 -11.88 14.47 2.22
CA ILE A 161 -12.71 14.57 3.42
C ILE A 161 -14.03 15.29 3.07
N LEU A 162 -13.95 16.41 2.34
CA LEU A 162 -15.10 17.24 1.95
C LEU A 162 -16.01 16.58 0.91
N ARG A 163 -15.54 15.56 0.17
CA ARG A 163 -16.44 14.73 -0.66
C ARG A 163 -17.36 13.83 0.16
N GLU A 164 -17.03 13.63 1.44
CA GLU A 164 -17.82 12.88 2.42
C GLU A 164 -18.18 11.44 2.01
N MET A 165 -17.44 10.84 1.07
CA MET A 165 -17.65 9.47 0.64
C MET A 165 -17.41 8.52 1.82
N GLY A 166 -18.42 7.72 2.16
CA GLY A 166 -18.37 6.81 3.30
C GLY A 166 -17.18 5.87 3.24
N GLY A 167 -16.46 5.73 4.36
CA GLY A 167 -15.27 4.91 4.48
C GLY A 167 -14.00 5.59 3.97
N VAL A 168 -14.06 6.27 2.82
CA VAL A 168 -12.91 6.98 2.23
C VAL A 168 -12.60 8.27 3.01
N ALA A 169 -13.61 9.06 3.34
CA ALA A 169 -13.43 10.28 4.13
C ALA A 169 -12.88 9.98 5.53
N GLU A 170 -13.39 8.95 6.20
CA GLU A 170 -12.90 8.50 7.51
C GLU A 170 -11.45 7.98 7.44
N LYS A 171 -11.07 7.31 6.33
CA LYS A 171 -9.67 6.93 6.06
C LYS A 171 -8.80 8.17 5.87
N ALA A 172 -9.26 9.17 5.12
CA ALA A 172 -8.52 10.41 4.91
C ALA A 172 -8.31 11.18 6.23
N VAL A 173 -9.32 11.26 7.11
CA VAL A 173 -9.16 11.82 8.46
C VAL A 173 -8.10 11.06 9.25
N ARG A 174 -8.14 9.72 9.25
CA ARG A 174 -7.13 8.90 9.94
C ARG A 174 -5.73 9.11 9.36
N THR A 175 -5.61 9.24 8.05
CA THR A 175 -4.34 9.53 7.37
C THR A 175 -3.81 10.91 7.77
N ALA A 176 -4.67 11.94 7.85
CA ALA A 176 -4.29 13.27 8.32
C ALA A 176 -3.70 13.22 9.74
N THR A 177 -4.34 12.48 10.65
CA THR A 177 -3.83 12.27 12.01
C THR A 177 -2.43 11.66 12.02
N LYS A 178 -2.18 10.66 11.16
CA LYS A 178 -0.86 10.02 11.05
C LYS A 178 0.21 10.95 10.48
N LEU A 179 -0.12 11.73 9.45
CA LEU A 179 0.84 12.62 8.79
C LEU A 179 1.27 13.78 9.69
N LEU A 180 0.32 14.36 10.42
CA LEU A 180 0.57 15.50 11.29
C LEU A 180 1.29 15.06 12.58
N ASN A 181 0.94 13.89 13.11
CA ASN A 181 1.56 13.27 14.29
C ASN A 181 1.74 14.24 15.50
N ASP A 182 0.87 15.24 15.58
CA ASP A 182 0.82 16.28 16.61
C ASP A 182 -0.65 16.64 16.82
N GLU A 183 -1.12 16.50 18.04
CA GLU A 183 -2.55 16.67 18.37
C GLU A 183 -3.05 18.09 18.09
N LYS A 184 -2.21 19.11 18.33
CA LYS A 184 -2.57 20.50 18.06
C LYS A 184 -2.73 20.74 16.56
N LEU A 185 -1.79 20.26 15.73
CA LEU A 185 -1.90 20.39 14.28
C LEU A 185 -3.11 19.63 13.73
N VAL A 186 -3.41 18.45 14.28
CA VAL A 186 -4.59 17.66 13.92
C VAL A 186 -5.86 18.43 14.26
N ASN A 187 -5.95 19.01 15.46
CA ASN A 187 -7.08 19.81 15.89
C ASN A 187 -7.27 21.04 15.00
N GLU A 188 -6.21 21.77 14.70
CA GLU A 188 -6.25 22.95 13.81
C GLU A 188 -6.77 22.57 12.41
N PHE A 189 -6.22 21.52 11.81
CA PHE A 189 -6.63 21.03 10.49
C PHE A 189 -8.11 20.58 10.48
N LEU A 190 -8.54 19.80 11.47
CA LEU A 190 -9.91 19.27 11.51
C LEU A 190 -10.93 20.34 11.88
N ALA A 191 -10.60 21.28 12.78
CA ALA A 191 -11.46 22.39 13.16
C ALA A 191 -11.78 23.30 11.97
N GLU A 192 -10.83 23.47 11.04
CA GLU A 192 -11.06 24.24 9.81
C GLU A 192 -12.09 23.58 8.89
N LEU A 193 -12.03 22.25 8.76
CA LEU A 193 -12.93 21.49 7.87
C LEU A 193 -14.31 21.25 8.49
N TYR A 194 -14.37 21.09 9.81
CA TYR A 194 -15.57 20.63 10.52
C TYR A 194 -16.85 21.42 10.20
N PRO A 195 -16.85 22.76 10.06
CA PRO A 195 -18.04 23.53 9.68
C PRO A 195 -18.60 23.19 8.30
N GLU A 196 -17.75 22.73 7.37
CA GLU A 196 -18.14 22.38 6.00
C GLU A 196 -18.74 20.98 5.90
N ILE A 197 -18.52 20.12 6.90
CA ILE A 197 -19.00 18.74 6.87
C ILE A 197 -20.51 18.70 7.09
N GLY A 198 -21.29 18.15 6.16
CA GLY A 198 -22.74 17.94 6.29
C GLY A 198 -23.12 16.60 6.90
N ARG A 199 -22.35 15.52 6.65
CA ARG A 199 -22.67 14.16 7.10
C ARG A 199 -22.39 13.96 8.60
N ASP A 200 -23.46 13.78 9.38
CA ASP A 200 -23.42 13.52 10.82
C ASP A 200 -22.48 12.39 11.25
N SER A 201 -22.41 11.30 10.49
CA SER A 201 -21.53 10.18 10.83
C SER A 201 -20.05 10.56 10.76
N LEU A 202 -19.68 11.42 9.82
CA LEU A 202 -18.31 11.91 9.67
C LEU A 202 -17.98 12.96 10.72
N ARG A 203 -18.92 13.86 11.06
CA ARG A 203 -18.78 14.78 12.19
C ARG A 203 -18.46 14.04 13.49
N ARG A 204 -19.28 13.04 13.84
CA ARG A 204 -19.05 12.15 15.00
C ARG A 204 -17.76 11.35 14.92
N TYR A 205 -17.20 11.15 13.73
CA TYR A 205 -15.90 10.49 13.57
C TYR A 205 -14.77 11.49 13.85
N ILE A 206 -14.83 12.69 13.27
CA ILE A 206 -13.88 13.79 13.45
C ILE A 206 -13.80 14.24 14.92
N GLU A 207 -14.93 14.37 15.61
CA GLU A 207 -15.00 14.72 17.04
C GLU A 207 -14.19 13.79 17.94
N ARG A 208 -13.93 12.54 17.53
CA ARG A 208 -13.12 11.61 18.34
C ARG A 208 -11.63 11.96 18.31
N TYR A 209 -11.21 12.67 17.28
CA TYR A 209 -9.84 13.15 17.07
C TYR A 209 -9.65 14.58 17.53
N MET A 210 -10.73 15.38 17.55
CA MET A 210 -10.76 16.72 18.14
C MET A 210 -10.98 16.62 19.65
N LYS A 211 -9.91 16.37 20.41
CA LYS A 211 -9.95 16.43 21.88
C LYS A 211 -9.01 17.52 22.39
N ASP A 212 -9.40 18.13 23.51
CA ASP A 212 -8.66 19.15 24.24
C ASP A 212 -7.48 18.57 25.04
#